data_AF-A0A133ZEF6-F1
#
_entry.id   AF-A0A133ZEF6-F1
#
_cell.length_a   1.000
_cell.length_b   1.000
_cell.length_c   1.000
_cell.angle_alpha   90.00
_cell.angle_beta   90.00
_cell.angle_gamma   90.00
#
_symmetry.space_group_name_H-M   'P 1'
#
loop_
_entity.id
_entity.type
_entity.pdbx_description
1 polymer ?
#
loop_
_entity_poly.entity_id
_entity_poly.type
_entity_poly.pdbx_seq_one_letter_code
_entity_poly.pdbx_strand_id
1 'polypeptide(L)'
;MQEELTLREQKRLATRDAIEDAATKLVDERGFNDVTVEEICEAAGISRRTFFNYFDSKDSAVLGGPSKEFTEDVRQRFLTEPTDNVLTLALHVVDAHMVGHHHGTVVAERRQRIATQPEAAMASMMRKREKAHEIKQLIEQRLTAEPELQRLPDSSPATEAMIIAFFLREALWLALAGPDIDCTEPLADRLHGALHLFTEYAKGIQW
;
A
#
# COMPACT_ATOMS: atom_id res chain seq x y z
N MET A 1 -20.62 8.72 13.83
CA MET A 1 -21.09 7.51 14.54
C MET A 1 -20.18 6.39 14.06
N GLN A 2 -19.22 5.93 14.87
CA GLN A 2 -18.38 4.78 14.51
C GLN A 2 -19.30 3.56 14.51
N GLU A 3 -19.53 2.92 13.36
CA GLU A 3 -20.26 1.66 13.31
C GLU A 3 -19.46 0.60 14.09
N GLU A 4 -20.07 0.09 15.15
CA GLU A 4 -19.51 -1.01 15.94
C GLU A 4 -19.45 -2.27 15.05
N LEU A 5 -18.23 -2.77 14.80
CA LEU A 5 -18.02 -3.95 13.96
C LEU A 5 -18.86 -5.13 14.47
N THR A 6 -19.55 -5.81 13.57
CA THR A 6 -20.30 -7.02 13.90
C THR A 6 -19.38 -8.11 14.43
N LEU A 7 -19.90 -9.04 15.24
CA LEU A 7 -19.12 -10.19 15.73
C LEU A 7 -18.47 -11.00 14.59
N ARG A 8 -19.12 -11.04 13.43
CA ARG A 8 -18.57 -11.69 12.22
C ARG A 8 -17.37 -10.94 11.68
N GLU A 9 -17.42 -9.61 11.63
CA GLU A 9 -16.31 -8.77 11.17
C GLU A 9 -15.15 -8.81 12.15
N GLN A 10 -15.42 -8.76 13.46
CA GLN A 10 -14.38 -8.93 14.49
C GLN A 10 -13.65 -10.26 14.36
N LYS A 11 -14.38 -11.38 14.21
CA LYS A 11 -13.77 -12.70 13.99
C LYS A 11 -12.97 -12.78 12.69
N ARG A 12 -13.46 -12.13 11.64
CA ARG A 12 -12.77 -12.05 10.34
C ARG A 12 -11.45 -11.29 10.48
N LEU A 13 -11.46 -10.13 11.14
CA LEU A 13 -10.25 -9.34 11.39
C LEU A 13 -9.25 -10.09 12.27
N ALA A 14 -9.70 -10.69 13.38
CA ALA A 14 -8.83 -11.47 14.25
C ALA A 14 -8.16 -12.65 13.53
N THR A 15 -8.89 -13.32 12.63
CA THR A 15 -8.31 -14.41 11.82
C THR A 15 -7.28 -13.88 10.82
N ARG A 16 -7.57 -12.74 10.18
CA ARG A 16 -6.63 -12.08 9.27
C ARG A 16 -5.35 -11.69 10.01
N ASP A 17 -5.48 -11.05 11.17
CA ASP A 17 -4.35 -10.60 11.99
C ASP A 17 -3.48 -11.78 12.46
N ALA A 18 -4.09 -12.91 12.83
CA ALA A 18 -3.37 -14.13 13.20
C ALA A 18 -2.55 -14.71 12.04
N ILE A 19 -3.08 -14.66 10.81
CA ILE A 19 -2.35 -15.10 9.62
C ILE A 19 -1.18 -14.15 9.32
N GLU A 20 -1.39 -12.84 9.38
CA GLU A 20 -0.33 -11.85 9.13
C GLU A 20 0.79 -11.94 10.17
N ASP A 21 0.44 -12.12 11.45
CA ASP A 21 1.42 -12.32 12.53
C ASP A 21 2.27 -13.57 12.28
N ALA A 22 1.62 -14.72 12.00
CA ALA A 22 2.32 -15.96 11.71
C ALA A 22 3.21 -15.86 10.46
N ALA A 23 2.70 -15.28 9.38
CA ALA A 23 3.42 -15.13 8.11
C ALA A 23 4.64 -14.22 8.25
N THR A 24 4.45 -13.03 8.84
CA THR A 24 5.55 -12.08 9.04
C THR A 24 6.57 -12.59 10.04
N LYS A 25 6.15 -13.28 11.11
CA LYS A 25 7.08 -13.89 12.08
C LYS A 25 7.98 -14.93 11.42
N LEU A 26 7.39 -15.90 10.72
CA LEU A 26 8.15 -16.98 10.09
C LEU A 26 9.15 -16.43 9.06
N VAL A 27 8.73 -15.44 8.25
CA VAL A 27 9.60 -14.85 7.24
C VAL A 27 10.70 -13.97 7.85
N ASP A 28 10.41 -13.21 8.91
CA ASP A 28 11.42 -12.42 9.62
C ASP A 28 12.48 -13.33 10.26
N GLU A 29 12.10 -14.54 10.72
CA GLU A 29 13.01 -15.52 11.33
C GLU A 29 13.81 -16.35 10.33
N ARG A 30 13.19 -16.75 9.21
CA ARG A 30 13.75 -17.78 8.30
C ARG A 30 14.10 -17.26 6.92
N GLY A 31 13.60 -16.09 6.52
CA GLY A 31 13.77 -15.53 5.18
C GLY A 31 12.54 -15.72 4.29
N PHE A 32 12.41 -14.84 3.29
CA PHE A 32 11.21 -14.75 2.44
C PHE A 32 10.92 -16.01 1.63
N ASN A 33 11.96 -16.65 1.09
CA ASN A 33 11.82 -17.82 0.21
C ASN A 33 11.67 -19.14 0.97
N ASP A 34 12.10 -19.20 2.23
CA ASP A 34 12.18 -20.43 3.02
C ASP A 34 10.90 -20.77 3.79
N VAL A 35 9.86 -19.96 3.63
CA VAL A 35 8.55 -20.14 4.28
C VAL A 35 7.48 -20.48 3.25
N THR A 36 6.67 -21.48 3.57
CA THR A 36 5.54 -21.97 2.75
C THR A 36 4.18 -21.55 3.31
N VAL A 37 3.13 -21.61 2.47
CA VAL A 37 1.75 -21.34 2.92
C VAL A 37 1.30 -22.38 3.94
N GLU A 38 1.75 -23.62 3.79
CA GLU A 38 1.47 -24.74 4.68
C GLU A 38 1.99 -24.49 6.10
N GLU A 39 3.25 -24.06 6.24
CA GLU A 39 3.82 -23.71 7.55
C GLU A 39 3.11 -22.52 8.19
N ILE A 40 2.72 -21.52 7.40
CA ILE A 40 1.91 -20.39 7.89
C ILE A 40 0.56 -20.88 8.40
N CYS A 41 -0.09 -21.78 7.66
CA CYS A 41 -1.37 -22.36 8.07
C CYS A 41 -1.25 -23.15 9.37
N GLU A 42 -0.19 -23.96 9.51
CA GLU A 42 0.10 -24.70 10.75
C GLU A 42 0.33 -23.75 11.92
N ALA A 43 1.17 -22.73 11.75
CA ALA A 43 1.46 -21.73 12.77
C ALA A 43 0.22 -20.91 13.19
N ALA A 44 -0.66 -20.59 12.24
CA ALA A 44 -1.91 -19.87 12.50
C ALA A 44 -3.08 -20.77 12.94
N GLY A 45 -2.91 -22.11 12.94
CA GLY A 45 -3.96 -23.05 13.34
C GLY A 45 -5.16 -23.08 12.38
N ILE A 46 -4.93 -22.90 11.08
CA ILE A 46 -5.99 -22.85 10.05
C ILE A 46 -5.73 -23.83 8.90
N SER A 47 -6.76 -24.08 8.08
CA SER A 47 -6.61 -24.82 6.84
C SER A 47 -6.11 -23.94 5.69
N ARG A 48 -5.47 -24.56 4.69
CA ARG A 48 -5.08 -23.89 3.44
C ARG A 48 -6.26 -23.20 2.73
N ARG A 49 -7.44 -23.83 2.74
CA ARG A 49 -8.68 -23.21 2.22
C ARG A 49 -9.01 -21.93 2.97
N THR A 50 -8.85 -21.94 4.30
CA THR A 50 -9.10 -20.74 5.13
C THR A 50 -8.11 -19.64 4.78
N PHE A 51 -6.81 -19.96 4.67
CA PHE A 51 -5.80 -18.98 4.23
C PHE A 51 -6.21 -18.27 2.94
N PHE A 52 -6.58 -19.04 1.91
CA PHE A 52 -6.97 -18.47 0.62
C PHE A 52 -8.30 -17.70 0.61
N ASN A 53 -9.13 -17.85 1.66
CA ASN A 53 -10.29 -16.96 1.83
C ASN A 53 -9.89 -15.55 2.27
N TYR A 54 -8.68 -15.37 2.82
CA TYR A 54 -8.15 -14.09 3.30
C TYR A 54 -7.09 -13.49 2.38
N PHE A 55 -6.14 -14.31 1.90
CA PHE A 55 -4.99 -13.89 1.11
C PHE A 55 -4.91 -14.67 -0.19
N ASP A 56 -4.52 -14.02 -1.29
CA ASP A 56 -4.33 -14.68 -2.58
C ASP A 56 -2.97 -15.39 -2.70
N SER A 57 -2.03 -15.07 -1.81
CA SER A 57 -0.63 -15.50 -1.91
C SER A 57 0.06 -15.38 -0.55
N LYS A 58 1.21 -16.05 -0.40
CA LYS A 58 2.12 -15.82 0.73
C LYS A 58 2.53 -14.34 0.79
N ASP A 59 2.89 -13.78 -0.36
CA ASP A 59 3.39 -12.43 -0.51
C ASP A 59 2.39 -11.38 0.02
N SER A 60 1.08 -11.56 -0.22
CA SER A 60 0.08 -10.63 0.30
C SER A 60 -0.09 -10.72 1.82
N ALA A 61 0.09 -11.90 2.42
CA ALA A 61 0.10 -12.05 3.89
C ALA A 61 1.36 -11.42 4.52
N VAL A 62 2.52 -11.63 3.89
CA VAL A 62 3.83 -11.20 4.39
C VAL A 62 4.05 -9.71 4.17
N LEU A 63 3.94 -9.22 2.93
CA LEU A 63 4.31 -7.85 2.54
C LEU A 63 3.18 -6.84 2.71
N GLY A 64 1.95 -7.32 2.92
CA GLY A 64 0.76 -6.47 2.90
C GLY A 64 0.49 -5.88 1.51
N GLY A 65 -0.34 -4.83 1.46
CA GLY A 65 -0.88 -4.19 0.26
C GLY A 65 -1.78 -5.13 -0.58
N PRO A 66 -2.94 -4.70 -1.10
CA PRO A 66 -3.73 -5.59 -1.92
C PRO A 66 -3.02 -5.78 -3.25
N SER A 67 -2.89 -7.04 -3.66
CA SER A 67 -2.67 -7.43 -5.06
C SER A 67 -3.95 -7.29 -5.88
N LYS A 68 -5.07 -6.87 -5.27
CA LYS A 68 -6.36 -6.75 -5.93
C LYS A 68 -6.46 -5.42 -6.67
N GLU A 69 -7.03 -5.47 -7.86
CA GLU A 69 -7.42 -4.29 -8.62
C GLU A 69 -8.40 -3.42 -7.82
N PHE A 70 -8.40 -2.12 -8.11
CA PHE A 70 -9.43 -1.22 -7.63
C PHE A 70 -10.79 -1.66 -8.17
N THR A 71 -11.79 -1.69 -7.30
CA THR A 71 -13.17 -1.94 -7.72
C THR A 71 -13.65 -0.84 -8.67
N GLU A 72 -14.65 -1.14 -9.47
CA GLU A 72 -15.25 -0.16 -10.38
C GLU A 72 -15.74 1.08 -9.62
N ASP A 73 -16.29 0.90 -8.42
CA ASP A 73 -16.72 2.04 -7.58
C ASP A 73 -15.56 2.98 -7.21
N VAL A 74 -14.39 2.43 -6.86
CA VAL A 74 -13.20 3.26 -6.55
C VAL A 74 -12.72 3.99 -7.80
N ARG A 75 -12.70 3.31 -8.95
CA ARG A 75 -12.33 3.89 -10.23
C ARG A 75 -13.27 5.03 -10.62
N GLN A 76 -14.58 4.80 -10.58
CA GLN A 76 -15.59 5.80 -10.91
C GLN A 76 -15.53 7.01 -9.98
N ARG A 77 -15.35 6.78 -8.68
CA ARG A 77 -15.15 7.89 -7.72
C ARG A 77 -13.92 8.71 -8.07
N PHE A 78 -12.77 8.07 -8.32
CA PHE A 78 -11.57 8.78 -8.75
C PHE A 78 -11.80 9.61 -10.03
N LEU A 79 -12.57 9.08 -10.98
CA LEU A 79 -12.82 9.75 -12.25
C LEU A 79 -13.87 10.86 -12.19
N THR A 80 -14.64 11.00 -11.11
CA THR A 80 -15.79 11.92 -11.05
C THR A 80 -15.84 12.82 -9.81
N GLU A 81 -15.13 12.47 -8.74
CA GLU A 81 -15.11 13.24 -7.50
C GLU A 81 -14.49 14.63 -7.74
N PRO A 82 -15.20 15.74 -7.40
CA PRO A 82 -14.65 17.08 -7.56
C PRO A 82 -13.34 17.26 -6.79
N THR A 83 -12.33 17.79 -7.45
CA THR A 83 -11.00 18.01 -6.85
C THR A 83 -10.31 19.22 -7.48
N ASP A 84 -9.40 19.83 -6.73
CA ASP A 84 -8.43 20.83 -7.18
C ASP A 84 -7.00 20.26 -7.26
N ASN A 85 -6.83 18.99 -6.88
CA ASN A 85 -5.54 18.34 -6.78
C ASN A 85 -5.64 16.82 -6.96
N VAL A 86 -5.28 16.35 -8.16
CA VAL A 86 -5.32 14.91 -8.49
C VAL A 86 -4.38 14.07 -7.63
N LEU A 87 -3.28 14.64 -7.12
CA LEU A 87 -2.40 13.94 -6.16
C LEU A 87 -3.14 13.65 -4.85
N THR A 88 -3.92 14.61 -4.34
CA THR A 88 -4.72 14.41 -3.11
C THR A 88 -5.77 13.32 -3.30
N LEU A 89 -6.42 13.29 -4.46
CA LEU A 89 -7.37 12.23 -4.79
C LEU A 89 -6.68 10.85 -4.87
N ALA A 90 -5.49 10.79 -5.45
CA ALA A 90 -4.69 9.55 -5.50
C ALA A 90 -4.24 9.08 -4.12
N LEU A 91 -3.92 10.00 -3.21
CA LEU A 91 -3.60 9.69 -1.82
C LEU A 91 -4.79 9.09 -1.09
N HIS A 92 -6.00 9.64 -1.26
CA HIS A 92 -7.20 9.06 -0.65
C HIS A 92 -7.50 7.65 -1.16
N VAL A 93 -7.28 7.39 -2.45
CA VAL A 93 -7.44 6.03 -3.00
C VAL A 93 -6.42 5.07 -2.39
N VAL A 94 -5.16 5.47 -2.28
CA VAL A 94 -4.13 4.64 -1.62
C VAL A 94 -4.49 4.41 -0.16
N ASP A 95 -4.83 5.46 0.59
CA ASP A 95 -5.18 5.36 2.01
C ASP A 95 -6.38 4.42 2.23
N ALA A 96 -7.46 4.60 1.48
CA ALA A 96 -8.64 3.73 1.54
C ALA A 96 -8.30 2.27 1.18
N HIS A 97 -7.37 2.06 0.24
CA HIS A 97 -6.91 0.73 -0.14
C HIS A 97 -5.98 0.12 0.91
N MET A 98 -5.37 0.95 1.76
CA MET A 98 -4.52 0.54 2.87
C MET A 98 -5.28 0.34 4.20
N VAL A 99 -6.56 0.73 4.29
CA VAL A 99 -7.38 0.46 5.48
C VAL A 99 -7.46 -1.05 5.78
N GLY A 100 -7.10 -1.42 7.01
CA GLY A 100 -7.07 -2.82 7.47
C GLY A 100 -5.82 -3.60 7.06
N HIS A 101 -4.74 -2.94 6.60
CA HIS A 101 -3.50 -3.60 6.22
C HIS A 101 -2.64 -4.12 7.35
N HIS A 102 -2.75 -3.54 8.55
CA HIS A 102 -2.14 -4.05 9.79
C HIS A 102 -2.71 -3.25 10.96
N HIS A 103 -3.21 -3.92 11.99
CA HIS A 103 -3.63 -3.25 13.23
C HIS A 103 -2.53 -3.22 14.29
N GLY A 104 -1.43 -3.96 14.09
CA GLY A 104 -0.37 -4.12 15.08
C GLY A 104 0.98 -3.54 14.65
N THR A 105 1.61 -2.81 15.57
CA THR A 105 2.97 -2.23 15.42
C THR A 105 4.01 -3.30 15.12
N VAL A 106 3.92 -4.46 15.80
CA VAL A 106 4.84 -5.60 15.62
C VAL A 106 4.89 -6.12 14.17
N VAL A 107 3.72 -6.24 13.53
CA VAL A 107 3.62 -6.69 12.13
C VAL A 107 4.21 -5.63 11.19
N ALA A 108 3.97 -4.35 11.47
CA ALA A 108 4.53 -3.26 10.68
C ALA A 108 6.07 -3.21 10.77
N GLU A 109 6.65 -3.40 11.96
CA GLU A 109 8.10 -3.48 12.17
C GLU A 109 8.74 -4.67 11.46
N ARG A 110 8.10 -5.86 11.51
CA ARG A 110 8.57 -7.02 10.74
C ARG A 110 8.52 -6.72 9.25
N ARG A 111 7.44 -6.11 8.76
CA ARG A 111 7.32 -5.74 7.33
C ARG A 111 8.37 -4.74 6.89
N GLN A 112 8.72 -3.76 7.72
CA GLN A 112 9.82 -2.83 7.46
C GLN A 112 11.13 -3.61 7.25
N ARG A 113 11.50 -4.51 8.18
CA ARG A 113 12.71 -5.34 8.06
C ARG A 113 12.67 -6.24 6.84
N ILE A 114 11.59 -6.99 6.66
CA ILE A 114 11.39 -7.92 5.54
C ILE A 114 11.51 -7.18 4.21
N ALA A 115 10.87 -6.01 4.06
CA ALA A 115 10.89 -5.25 2.81
C ALA A 115 12.30 -4.87 2.35
N THR A 116 13.24 -4.69 3.30
CA THR A 116 14.64 -4.36 3.01
C THR A 116 15.53 -5.57 2.68
N GLN A 117 15.03 -6.81 2.84
CA GLN A 117 15.74 -8.02 2.45
C GLN A 117 15.73 -8.17 0.91
N PRO A 118 16.83 -8.61 0.25
CA PRO A 118 16.93 -8.63 -1.21
C PRO A 118 15.80 -9.38 -1.92
N GLU A 119 15.44 -10.57 -1.43
CA GLU A 119 14.44 -11.45 -2.03
C GLU A 119 13.02 -10.86 -1.92
N ALA A 120 12.70 -10.32 -0.74
CA ALA A 120 11.41 -9.68 -0.48
C ALA A 120 11.30 -8.30 -1.16
N ALA A 121 12.40 -7.57 -1.33
CA ALA A 121 12.43 -6.27 -1.98
C ALA A 121 11.92 -6.35 -3.42
N MET A 122 12.34 -7.37 -4.19
CA MET A 122 11.86 -7.55 -5.56
C MET A 122 10.35 -7.78 -5.63
N ALA A 123 9.81 -8.69 -4.81
CA ALA A 123 8.37 -8.96 -4.74
C ALA A 123 7.58 -7.70 -4.30
N SER A 124 8.10 -6.99 -3.30
CA SER A 124 7.53 -5.75 -2.79
C SER A 124 7.50 -4.65 -3.85
N MET A 125 8.58 -4.49 -4.62
CA MET A 125 8.68 -3.52 -5.71
C MET A 125 7.73 -3.84 -6.86
N MET A 126 7.62 -5.10 -7.27
CA MET A 126 6.73 -5.52 -8.35
C MET A 126 5.26 -5.21 -8.02
N ARG A 127 4.80 -5.59 -6.82
CA ARG A 127 3.43 -5.30 -6.34
C ARG A 127 3.14 -3.80 -6.32
N LYS A 128 4.09 -2.99 -5.81
CA LYS A 128 3.96 -1.53 -5.78
C LYS A 128 3.95 -0.91 -7.18
N ARG A 129 4.75 -1.45 -8.11
CA ARG A 129 4.82 -0.99 -9.49
C ARG A 129 3.52 -1.27 -10.24
N GLU A 130 2.93 -2.46 -10.06
CA GLU A 130 1.63 -2.82 -10.63
C GLU A 130 0.54 -1.88 -10.12
N LYS A 131 0.47 -1.65 -8.81
CA LYS A 131 -0.49 -0.71 -8.23
C LYS A 131 -0.28 0.73 -8.69
N ALA A 132 0.97 1.20 -8.75
CA ALA A 132 1.28 2.53 -9.27
C ALA A 132 0.92 2.68 -10.75
N HIS A 133 1.00 1.60 -11.54
CA HIS A 133 0.54 1.60 -12.93
C HIS A 133 -0.97 1.78 -13.03
N GLU A 134 -1.74 1.07 -12.21
CA GLU A 134 -3.20 1.23 -12.15
C GLU A 134 -3.60 2.67 -11.76
N ILE A 135 -2.94 3.25 -10.74
CA ILE A 135 -3.17 4.64 -10.32
C ILE A 135 -2.80 5.62 -11.43
N LYS A 136 -1.65 5.42 -12.10
CA LYS A 136 -1.21 6.26 -13.23
C LYS A 136 -2.28 6.30 -14.34
N GLN A 137 -2.86 5.16 -14.69
CA GLN A 137 -3.90 5.09 -15.72
C GLN A 137 -5.11 5.95 -15.35
N LEU A 138 -5.55 5.90 -14.08
CA LEU A 138 -6.66 6.73 -13.60
C LEU A 138 -6.31 8.22 -13.62
N ILE A 139 -5.11 8.60 -13.17
CA ILE A 139 -4.64 10.00 -13.20
C ILE A 139 -4.59 10.52 -14.64
N GLU A 140 -4.04 9.75 -15.58
CA GLU A 140 -3.95 10.14 -16.98
C GLU A 140 -5.33 10.33 -17.61
N GLN A 141 -6.27 9.42 -17.35
CA GLN A 141 -7.66 9.57 -17.80
C GLN A 141 -8.30 10.85 -17.23
N ARG A 142 -8.11 11.11 -15.94
CA ARG A 142 -8.64 12.31 -15.27
C ARG A 142 -8.06 13.60 -15.86
N LEU A 143 -6.74 13.69 -16.01
CA LEU A 143 -6.06 14.87 -16.57
C LEU A 143 -6.33 15.07 -18.07
N THR A 144 -6.70 14.02 -18.80
CA THR A 144 -7.11 14.11 -20.21
C THR A 144 -8.54 14.64 -20.33
N ALA A 145 -9.44 14.20 -19.44
CA ALA A 145 -10.83 14.65 -19.41
C ALA A 145 -10.97 16.08 -18.88
N GLU A 146 -10.14 16.47 -17.91
CA GLU A 146 -10.16 17.79 -17.25
C GLU A 146 -8.74 18.40 -17.27
N PRO A 147 -8.31 18.98 -18.40
CA PRO A 147 -6.97 19.55 -18.56
C PRO A 147 -6.64 20.68 -17.57
N GLU A 148 -7.65 21.38 -17.05
CA GLU A 148 -7.53 22.42 -16.03
C GLU A 148 -6.95 21.92 -14.70
N LEU A 149 -6.97 20.60 -14.45
CA LEU A 149 -6.37 19.99 -13.27
C LEU A 149 -4.86 19.79 -13.39
N GLN A 150 -4.28 19.96 -14.59
CA GLN A 150 -2.85 19.83 -14.79
C GLN A 150 -2.08 20.97 -14.12
N ARG A 151 -0.98 20.62 -13.46
CA ARG A 151 -0.06 21.56 -12.82
C ARG A 151 1.18 21.82 -13.66
N LEU A 152 1.47 20.98 -14.64
CA LEU A 152 2.64 21.06 -15.51
C LEU A 152 2.22 21.32 -16.97
N PRO A 153 1.82 22.57 -17.32
CA PRO A 153 1.19 22.87 -18.61
C PRO A 153 2.10 22.64 -19.82
N ASP A 154 3.43 22.62 -19.64
CA ASP A 154 4.40 22.35 -20.69
C ASP A 154 4.61 20.85 -20.96
N SER A 155 3.90 19.97 -20.25
CA SER A 155 4.02 18.52 -20.37
C SER A 155 2.69 17.83 -20.65
N SER A 156 2.73 16.61 -21.19
CA SER A 156 1.52 15.85 -21.47
C SER A 156 0.83 15.35 -20.20
N PRO A 157 -0.50 15.13 -20.20
CA PRO A 157 -1.21 14.47 -19.10
C PRO A 157 -0.56 13.15 -18.67
N ALA A 158 -0.05 12.38 -19.63
CA ALA A 158 0.63 11.11 -19.39
C ALA A 158 1.95 11.29 -18.61
N THR A 159 2.70 12.36 -18.90
CA THR A 159 3.95 12.71 -18.20
C THR A 159 3.66 13.15 -16.77
N GLU A 160 2.69 14.05 -16.56
CA GLU A 160 2.30 14.48 -15.22
C GLU A 160 1.74 13.31 -14.40
N ALA A 161 0.92 12.45 -15.00
CA ALA A 161 0.43 11.23 -14.36
C ALA A 161 1.56 10.28 -13.94
N MET A 162 2.61 10.15 -14.76
CA MET A 162 3.79 9.34 -14.42
C MET A 162 4.54 9.93 -13.23
N ILE A 163 4.74 11.25 -13.20
CA ILE A 163 5.39 11.95 -12.09
C ILE A 163 4.60 11.75 -10.79
N ILE A 164 3.29 11.99 -10.81
CA ILE A 164 2.41 11.82 -9.64
C ILE A 164 2.47 10.37 -9.14
N ALA A 165 2.34 9.38 -10.03
CA ALA A 165 2.37 7.97 -9.65
C ALA A 165 3.74 7.52 -9.10
N PHE A 166 4.85 8.05 -9.64
CA PHE A 166 6.19 7.77 -9.12
C PHE A 166 6.38 8.37 -7.74
N PHE A 167 5.97 9.63 -7.58
CA PHE A 167 6.05 10.33 -6.30
C PHE A 167 5.26 9.59 -5.21
N LEU A 168 4.03 9.20 -5.51
CA LEU A 168 3.18 8.43 -4.61
C LEU A 168 3.77 7.08 -4.23
N ARG A 169 4.35 6.36 -5.20
CA ARG A 169 5.00 5.05 -4.97
C ARG A 169 6.22 5.17 -4.06
N GLU A 170 7.08 6.17 -4.30
CA GLU A 170 8.27 6.39 -3.48
C GLU A 170 7.93 6.89 -2.08
N ALA A 171 6.91 7.76 -1.95
CA ALA A 171 6.39 8.17 -0.65
C ALA A 171 5.83 6.98 0.14
N LEU A 172 5.08 6.09 -0.53
CA LEU A 172 4.57 4.87 0.11
C LEU A 172 5.71 3.91 0.50
N TRP A 173 6.75 3.79 -0.33
CA TRP A 173 7.93 3.00 0.03
C TRP A 173 8.62 3.56 1.26
N LEU A 174 8.90 4.86 1.28
CA LEU A 174 9.53 5.54 2.41
C LEU A 174 8.67 5.40 3.68
N ALA A 175 7.35 5.55 3.56
CA ALA A 175 6.42 5.39 4.67
C ALA A 175 6.39 3.96 5.23
N LEU A 176 6.68 2.92 4.44
CA LEU A 176 6.59 1.52 4.87
C LEU A 176 7.94 0.88 5.25
N ALA A 177 9.02 1.30 4.62
CA ALA A 177 10.34 0.66 4.71
C ALA A 177 11.47 1.64 4.99
N GLY A 178 11.17 2.93 5.17
CA GLY A 178 12.17 3.93 5.53
C GLY A 178 12.88 3.59 6.85
N PRO A 179 14.16 3.93 6.99
CA PRO A 179 14.91 3.62 8.21
C PRO A 179 14.38 4.38 9.44
N ASP A 180 13.84 5.58 9.24
CA ASP A 180 13.44 6.50 10.31
C ASP A 180 11.91 6.50 10.58
N ILE A 181 11.17 5.52 10.05
CA ILE A 181 9.72 5.46 10.24
C ILE A 181 9.36 5.03 11.66
N ASP A 182 8.36 5.68 12.24
CA ASP A 182 7.72 5.21 13.46
C ASP A 182 6.54 4.29 13.11
N CYS A 183 6.69 2.99 13.37
CA CYS A 183 5.63 2.03 13.10
C CYS A 183 4.42 2.13 14.04
N THR A 184 4.48 2.96 15.07
CA THR A 184 3.34 3.27 15.95
C THR A 184 2.40 4.31 15.37
N GLU A 185 2.88 5.12 14.42
CA GLU A 185 2.06 6.10 13.73
C GLU A 185 1.14 5.45 12.68
N PRO A 186 -0.08 5.98 12.49
CA PRO A 186 -0.94 5.61 11.38
C PRO A 186 -0.22 5.72 10.03
N LEU A 187 -0.50 4.80 9.12
CA LEU A 187 0.12 4.81 7.79
C LEU A 187 -0.15 6.11 7.02
N ALA A 188 -1.35 6.69 7.17
CA ALA A 188 -1.69 7.98 6.57
C ALA A 188 -0.71 9.08 7.01
N ASP A 189 -0.39 9.14 8.30
CA ASP A 189 0.53 10.14 8.85
C ASP A 189 1.95 9.93 8.36
N ARG A 190 2.41 8.67 8.33
CA ARG A 190 3.72 8.29 7.75
C ARG A 190 3.82 8.64 6.27
N LEU A 191 2.74 8.44 5.51
CA LEU A 191 2.67 8.77 4.09
C LEU A 191 2.74 10.28 3.87
N HIS A 192 1.99 11.07 4.64
CA HIS A 192 2.08 12.52 4.62
C HIS A 192 3.49 13.02 4.99
N GLY A 193 4.10 12.45 6.03
CA GLY A 193 5.48 12.74 6.42
C GLY A 193 6.48 12.45 5.30
N ALA A 194 6.34 11.31 4.61
CA ALA A 194 7.18 10.95 3.48
C ALA A 194 7.07 11.95 2.31
N LEU A 195 5.85 12.38 1.96
CA LEU A 195 5.63 13.40 0.92
C LEU A 195 6.27 14.74 1.30
N HIS A 196 6.16 15.12 2.58
CA HIS A 196 6.77 16.35 3.09
C HIS A 196 8.30 16.29 2.97
N LEU A 197 8.94 15.17 3.34
CA LEU A 197 10.38 14.98 3.21
C LEU A 197 10.86 15.16 1.76
N PHE A 198 10.18 14.53 0.79
CA PHE A 198 10.51 14.72 -0.62
C PHE A 198 10.38 16.18 -1.07
N THR A 199 9.29 16.84 -0.66
CA THR A 199 9.03 18.22 -1.05
C THR A 199 10.07 19.19 -0.48
N GLU A 200 10.40 19.04 0.80
CA GLU A 200 11.43 19.85 1.47
C GLU A 200 12.81 19.61 0.87
N TYR A 201 13.19 18.36 0.60
CA TYR A 201 14.44 18.04 -0.07
C TYR A 201 14.51 18.69 -1.46
N ALA A 202 13.44 18.57 -2.26
CA ALA A 202 13.39 19.11 -3.62
C ALA A 202 13.51 20.64 -3.67
N LYS A 203 12.90 21.37 -2.71
CA LYS A 203 13.02 22.84 -2.61
C LYS A 203 14.45 23.31 -2.38
N GLY A 204 15.29 22.48 -1.75
CA GLY A 204 16.69 22.80 -1.45
C GLY A 204 17.66 22.57 -2.60
N ILE A 205 17.23 21.96 -3.71
CA ILE A 205 18.11 21.64 -4.84
C ILE A 205 18.27 22.88 -5.73
N GLN A 206 19.52 23.25 -6.01
CA GLN A 206 19.87 24.22 -7.05
C GLN A 206 20.47 23.47 -8.25
N TRP A 207 20.01 23.78 -9.45
CA TRP A 207 20.46 23.19 -10.71
C TRP A 207 21.26 24.19 -11.53
#